data_AF-A0A815ZHV2-F1
#
_entry.id   AF-A0A815ZHV2-F1
#
_cell.length_a   1.000
_cell.length_b   1.000
_cell.length_c   1.000
_cell.angle_alpha   90.00
_cell.angle_beta   90.00
_cell.angle_gamma   90.00
#
_symmetry.space_group_name_H-M   'P 1'
#
loop_
_entity.id
_entity.type
_entity.pdbx_description
1 polymer ?
#
loop_
_entity_poly.entity_id
_entity_poly.type
_entity_poly.pdbx_seq_one_letter_code
_entity_poly.pdbx_strand_id
1 'polypeptide(L)'
;MCDTSSQVQLPGGQKQRIAIARLLIRKPKIVLFDEATSALNAEVEEKIMHIFNQTRKDRTCVTVAHRLSTIRDNEKIIVLVRGKLKEEGTDEQLSANPHGTYSQLLLPAGLITMTTKNTYNTETDYF
;
A
#
# COMPACT_ATOMS: atom_id res chain seq x y z
N MET A 1 -32.27 23.11 -32.70
CA MET A 1 -32.26 21.92 -31.84
C MET A 1 -30.99 21.99 -30.99
N CYS A 2 -31.11 22.23 -29.68
CA CYS A 2 -29.98 22.18 -28.75
C CYS A 2 -29.71 20.72 -28.40
N ASP A 3 -28.47 20.26 -28.54
CA ASP A 3 -27.99 19.06 -27.85
C ASP A 3 -26.91 19.48 -26.85
N THR A 4 -27.32 19.59 -25.59
CA THR A 4 -26.48 19.90 -24.44
C THR A 4 -25.85 18.64 -23.88
N SER A 5 -24.55 18.46 -24.06
CA SER A 5 -23.73 17.63 -23.16
C SER A 5 -22.24 18.01 -23.24
N SER A 6 -21.94 19.28 -22.98
CA SER A 6 -20.56 19.73 -22.72
C SER A 6 -20.10 19.19 -21.36
N GLN A 7 -19.68 17.92 -21.29
CA GLN A 7 -18.97 17.42 -20.12
C GLN A 7 -17.63 18.15 -20.03
N VAL A 8 -17.42 18.89 -18.96
CA VAL A 8 -16.13 19.48 -18.62
C VAL A 8 -15.13 18.34 -18.42
N GLN A 9 -14.25 18.13 -19.41
CA GLN A 9 -13.19 17.12 -19.31
C GLN A 9 -12.09 17.62 -18.39
N LEU A 10 -12.16 17.21 -17.12
CA LEU A 10 -11.09 17.43 -16.17
C LEU A 10 -9.95 16.43 -16.43
N PRO A 11 -8.67 16.87 -16.44
CA PRO A 11 -7.51 16.00 -16.40
C PRO A 11 -7.60 14.95 -15.28
N GLY A 12 -7.06 13.75 -15.49
CA GLY A 12 -7.17 12.62 -14.57
C GLY A 12 -6.81 12.96 -13.12
N GLY A 13 -5.70 13.68 -12.90
CA GLY A 13 -5.28 14.13 -11.57
C GLY A 13 -6.27 15.08 -10.88
N GLN A 14 -7.00 15.90 -11.64
CA GLN A 14 -8.05 16.76 -11.08
C GLN A 14 -9.27 15.94 -10.65
N LYS A 15 -9.66 14.93 -11.43
CA LYS A 15 -10.74 13.99 -11.07
C LYS A 15 -10.40 13.22 -9.78
N GLN A 16 -9.15 12.79 -9.62
CA GLN A 16 -8.67 12.15 -8.40
C GLN A 16 -8.75 13.10 -7.19
N ARG A 17 -8.29 14.34 -7.31
CA ARG A 17 -8.39 15.34 -6.22
C ARG A 17 -9.84 15.57 -5.77
N ILE A 18 -10.78 15.64 -6.72
CA ILE A 18 -12.22 15.76 -6.40
C ILE A 18 -12.74 14.51 -5.68
N ALA A 19 -12.35 13.31 -6.13
CA ALA A 19 -12.75 12.07 -5.48
C ALA A 19 -12.23 11.99 -4.03
N ILE A 20 -10.98 12.42 -3.80
CA ILE A 20 -10.38 12.48 -2.48
C ILE A 20 -11.10 13.51 -1.61
N ALA A 21 -11.34 14.73 -2.11
CA ALA A 21 -12.12 15.73 -1.37
C ALA A 21 -13.50 15.20 -0.96
N ARG A 22 -14.20 14.50 -1.86
CA ARG A 22 -15.49 13.85 -1.58
C ARG A 22 -15.37 12.78 -0.48
N LEU A 23 -14.30 11.99 -0.50
CA LEU A 23 -14.02 10.99 0.53
C LEU A 23 -13.81 11.63 1.92
N LEU A 24 -13.08 12.75 1.98
CA LEU A 24 -12.82 13.47 3.22
C LEU A 24 -14.09 14.08 3.80
N ILE A 25 -14.93 14.68 2.96
CA ILE A 25 -16.20 15.31 3.38
C ILE A 25 -17.22 14.26 3.82
N ARG A 26 -17.40 13.19 3.04
CA ARG A 26 -18.49 12.21 3.25
C ARG A 26 -18.20 11.23 4.38
N LYS A 27 -16.94 11.11 4.80
CA LYS A 27 -16.49 10.22 5.88
C LYS A 27 -17.07 8.79 5.83
N PRO A 28 -16.99 8.07 4.69
CA PRO A 28 -17.56 6.73 4.57
C PRO A 28 -16.87 5.74 5.53
N LYS A 29 -17.61 4.75 6.02
CA LYS A 29 -17.10 3.72 6.94
C LYS A 29 -16.10 2.76 6.29
N ILE A 30 -16.24 2.53 4.98
CA ILE A 30 -15.38 1.65 4.18
C ILE A 30 -14.82 2.45 3.02
N VAL A 31 -13.52 2.31 2.78
CA VAL A 31 -12.80 3.00 1.71
C VAL A 31 -11.97 1.99 0.91
N LEU A 32 -12.09 2.04 -0.41
CA LEU A 32 -11.26 1.28 -1.34
C LEU A 32 -10.39 2.25 -2.13
N PHE A 33 -9.08 2.03 -2.10
CA PHE A 33 -8.11 2.75 -2.90
C PHE A 33 -7.53 1.81 -3.95
N ASP A 34 -7.72 2.16 -5.21
CA ASP A 34 -7.14 1.47 -6.35
C ASP A 34 -6.14 2.41 -7.01
N GLU A 35 -4.83 2.20 -6.73
CA GLU A 35 -3.73 3.04 -7.22
C GLU A 35 -3.97 4.57 -7.12
N ALA A 36 -4.72 5.00 -6.10
CA ALA A 36 -5.33 6.32 -6.06
C ALA A 36 -4.33 7.51 -5.98
N THR A 37 -3.04 7.23 -5.81
CA THR A 37 -1.96 8.23 -5.74
C THR A 37 -1.08 8.29 -6.99
N SER A 38 -1.25 7.39 -7.97
CA SER A 38 -0.35 7.27 -9.12
C SER A 38 -0.32 8.48 -10.06
N ALA A 39 -1.40 9.27 -10.12
CA ALA A 39 -1.50 10.46 -10.96
C ALA A 39 -1.35 11.79 -10.19
N LEU A 40 -0.82 11.73 -8.96
CA LEU A 40 -0.61 12.90 -8.11
C LEU A 40 0.87 13.27 -8.01
N ASN A 41 1.15 14.56 -7.84
CA ASN A 41 2.50 15.05 -7.56
C ASN A 41 2.93 14.68 -6.13
N ALA A 42 4.23 14.47 -5.91
CA ALA A 42 4.79 13.96 -4.64
C ALA A 42 4.33 14.73 -3.39
N GLU A 43 4.29 16.07 -3.46
CA GLU A 43 3.82 16.92 -2.35
C GLU A 43 2.35 16.67 -1.97
N VAL A 44 1.49 16.42 -2.98
CA VAL A 44 0.06 16.18 -2.74
C VAL A 44 -0.16 14.74 -2.28
N GLU A 45 0.61 13.81 -2.80
CA GLU A 45 0.61 12.43 -2.33
C GLU A 45 0.98 12.35 -0.83
N GLU A 46 2.02 13.05 -0.39
CA GLU A 46 2.42 13.09 1.02
C GLU A 46 1.29 13.60 1.92
N LYS A 47 0.64 14.71 1.55
CA LYS A 47 -0.52 15.26 2.29
C LYS A 47 -1.67 14.27 2.35
N ILE A 48 -1.94 13.57 1.25
CA ILE A 48 -3.01 12.58 1.16
C ILE A 48 -2.70 11.35 2.02
N MET A 49 -1.46 10.87 2.01
CA MET A 49 -1.01 9.77 2.85
C MET A 49 -1.11 10.12 4.34
N HIS A 50 -0.74 11.35 4.71
CA HIS A 50 -0.91 11.83 6.08
C HIS A 50 -2.39 11.82 6.51
N ILE A 51 -3.26 12.36 5.65
CA ILE A 51 -4.70 12.35 5.91
C ILE A 51 -5.21 10.91 6.01
N PHE A 52 -4.81 10.01 5.11
CA PHE A 52 -5.22 8.60 5.16
C PHE A 52 -4.78 7.92 6.45
N ASN A 53 -3.54 8.10 6.90
CA ASN A 53 -3.06 7.53 8.15
C ASN A 53 -3.87 8.00 9.36
N GLN A 54 -4.30 9.27 9.38
CA GLN A 54 -5.22 9.76 10.40
C GLN A 54 -6.62 9.16 10.26
N THR A 55 -7.09 9.02 9.03
CA THR A 55 -8.47 8.61 8.73
C THR A 55 -8.68 7.09 8.90
N ARG A 56 -7.61 6.28 8.78
CA ARG A 56 -7.64 4.82 8.95
C ARG A 56 -8.05 4.38 10.37
N LYS A 57 -7.76 5.18 11.40
CA LYS A 57 -8.05 4.83 12.80
C LYS A 57 -9.54 4.54 13.07
N ASP A 58 -10.43 5.18 12.32
CA ASP A 58 -11.88 5.06 12.53
C ASP A 58 -12.61 4.40 11.36
N ARG A 59 -11.89 3.76 10.42
CA ARG A 59 -12.46 3.28 9.15
C ARG A 59 -11.80 2.01 8.63
N THR A 60 -12.59 1.18 7.95
CA THR A 60 -12.04 0.06 7.18
C THR A 60 -11.47 0.57 5.87
N CYS A 61 -10.19 0.36 5.65
CA CYS A 61 -9.46 0.80 4.48
C CYS A 61 -8.87 -0.40 3.74
N VAL A 62 -9.23 -0.58 2.47
CA VAL A 62 -8.62 -1.57 1.58
C VAL A 62 -7.85 -0.81 0.52
N THR A 63 -6.57 -1.14 0.35
CA THR A 63 -5.70 -0.46 -0.62
C THR A 63 -5.05 -1.49 -1.53
N VAL A 64 -5.20 -1.30 -2.83
CA VAL A 64 -4.39 -1.96 -3.86
C VAL A 64 -3.20 -1.05 -4.13
N ALA A 65 -2.01 -1.53 -3.78
CA ALA A 65 -0.79 -0.72 -3.83
C ALA A 65 0.25 -1.35 -4.74
N HIS A 66 0.75 -0.55 -5.69
CA HIS A 66 1.98 -0.81 -6.43
C HIS A 66 3.20 -0.10 -5.81
N ARG A 67 2.96 0.81 -4.85
CA ARG A 67 4.01 1.47 -4.07
C ARG A 67 4.16 0.76 -2.73
N LEU A 68 5.29 0.07 -2.57
CA LEU A 68 5.58 -0.74 -1.39
C LEU A 68 5.72 0.09 -0.10
N SER A 69 6.05 1.39 -0.20
CA SER A 69 6.02 2.32 0.94
C SER A 69 4.62 2.52 1.54
N THR A 70 3.56 2.32 0.75
CA THR A 70 2.16 2.39 1.19
C THR A 70 1.70 1.10 1.88
N ILE A 71 2.46 0.01 1.73
CA ILE A 71 2.09 -1.34 2.20
C ILE A 71 2.55 -1.62 3.63
N ARG A 72 3.68 -1.05 4.05
CA ARG A 72 4.29 -1.32 5.37
C ARG A 72 3.45 -0.90 6.56
N ASP A 73 2.75 0.23 6.44
CA ASP A 73 1.97 0.81 7.55
C ASP A 73 0.54 0.21 7.64
N ASN A 74 0.31 -1.01 7.15
CA ASN A 74 -1.01 -1.65 7.21
C ASN A 74 -1.05 -2.73 8.28
N GLU A 75 -2.20 -2.81 8.95
CA GLU A 75 -2.49 -3.82 9.96
C GLU A 75 -2.48 -5.25 9.40
N LYS A 76 -2.82 -5.40 8.11
CA LYS A 76 -2.82 -6.68 7.39
C LYS A 76 -2.47 -6.47 5.92
N ILE A 77 -1.60 -7.32 5.41
CA ILE A 77 -1.17 -7.39 4.01
C ILE A 77 -1.71 -8.70 3.42
N ILE A 78 -2.21 -8.61 2.18
CA ILE A 78 -2.72 -9.75 1.42
C ILE A 78 -1.99 -9.79 0.08
N VAL A 79 -1.29 -10.89 -0.19
CA VAL A 79 -0.58 -11.11 -1.45
C VAL A 79 -1.38 -12.06 -2.32
N LEU A 80 -1.81 -11.55 -3.48
CA LEU A 80 -2.54 -12.32 -4.50
C LEU A 80 -1.61 -12.68 -5.65
N VAL A 81 -1.58 -13.96 -6.03
CA VAL A 81 -0.86 -14.46 -7.21
C VAL A 81 -1.85 -15.21 -8.09
N ARG A 82 -2.00 -14.76 -9.35
CA ARG A 82 -2.94 -15.36 -10.32
C ARG A 82 -4.36 -15.51 -9.75
N GLY A 83 -4.84 -14.48 -9.05
CA GLY A 83 -6.17 -14.45 -8.45
C GLY A 83 -6.36 -15.34 -7.21
N LYS A 84 -5.29 -15.94 -6.67
CA LYS A 84 -5.35 -16.77 -5.46
C LYS A 84 -4.58 -16.12 -4.32
N LEU A 85 -5.13 -16.25 -3.11
CA LEU A 85 -4.44 -15.88 -1.87
C LEU A 85 -3.18 -16.74 -1.74
N LYS A 86 -2.01 -16.09 -1.73
CA LYS A 86 -0.73 -16.76 -1.58
C LYS A 86 -0.17 -16.60 -0.16
N GLU A 87 -0.25 -15.38 0.37
CA GLU A 87 0.26 -15.01 1.69
C GLU A 87 -0.67 -13.96 2.32
N GLU A 88 -0.81 -14.01 3.64
CA GLU A 88 -1.43 -12.96 4.45
C GLU A 88 -0.73 -12.81 5.80
N GLY A 89 -0.65 -11.59 6.31
CA GLY A 89 0.03 -11.31 7.59
C GLY A 89 0.40 -9.84 7.74
N THR A 90 1.17 -9.51 8.78
CA THR A 90 1.79 -8.19 8.93
C THR A 90 3.06 -8.06 8.09
N ASP A 91 3.59 -6.85 7.94
CA ASP A 91 4.85 -6.61 7.22
C ASP A 91 6.00 -7.44 7.82
N GLU A 92 6.06 -7.53 9.15
CA GLU A 92 7.10 -8.27 9.87
C GLU A 92 6.98 -9.78 9.63
N GLN A 93 5.77 -10.33 9.70
CA GLN A 93 5.53 -11.76 9.48
C GLN A 93 5.88 -12.18 8.06
N LEU A 94 5.50 -11.37 7.08
CA LEU A 94 5.71 -11.69 5.67
C LEU A 94 7.15 -11.43 5.23
N SER A 95 7.79 -10.38 5.74
CA SER A 95 9.20 -10.07 5.44
C SER A 95 10.20 -11.01 6.12
N ALA A 96 9.81 -11.67 7.21
CA ALA A 96 10.64 -12.65 7.90
C ALA A 96 10.91 -13.92 7.09
N ASN A 97 10.11 -14.22 6.06
CA ASN A 97 10.34 -15.34 5.16
C ASN A 97 11.14 -14.87 3.91
N PRO A 98 12.44 -15.16 3.80
CA PRO A 98 13.27 -14.70 2.67
C PRO A 98 12.80 -15.26 1.32
N HIS A 99 12.12 -16.41 1.34
CA HIS A 99 11.60 -17.10 0.16
C HIS A 99 10.11 -16.80 -0.08
N GLY A 100 9.48 -15.98 0.76
CA GLY A 100 8.09 -15.56 0.61
C GLY A 100 7.88 -14.66 -0.62
N THR A 101 6.70 -14.73 -1.21
CA THR A 101 6.30 -13.90 -2.36
C THR A 101 6.37 -12.43 -1.99
N TYR A 102 5.99 -12.06 -0.76
CA TYR A 102 6.09 -10.69 -0.29
C TYR A 102 7.54 -10.18 -0.26
N SER A 103 8.44 -10.94 0.36
CA SER A 103 9.87 -10.61 0.42
C SER A 103 10.51 -10.50 -0.97
N GLN A 104 10.12 -11.38 -1.90
CA GLN A 104 10.59 -11.31 -3.29
C GLN A 104 10.13 -10.03 -4.02
N LEU A 105 9.02 -9.41 -3.61
CA LEU A 105 8.58 -8.10 -4.12
C LEU A 105 9.37 -6.94 -3.47
N LEU A 106 9.74 -7.08 -2.19
CA LEU A 106 10.46 -6.04 -1.45
C LEU A 106 11.96 -5.95 -1.81
N LEU A 107 12.58 -7.07 -2.16
CA LEU A 107 14.02 -7.15 -2.45
C LEU A 107 14.47 -6.28 -3.63
N PRO A 108 13.84 -6.36 -4.83
CA PRO A 108 14.21 -5.51 -5.96
C PRO A 108 13.97 -4.02 -5.70
N ALA A 109 13.03 -3.71 -4.79
CA ALA A 109 12.72 -2.33 -4.39
C ALA A 109 13.72 -1.75 -3.37
N GLY A 110 14.73 -2.52 -2.93
CA GLY A 110 15.72 -2.07 -1.95
C GLY A 110 15.15 -1.85 -0.54
N LEU A 111 13.98 -2.41 -0.26
CA LEU A 111 13.24 -2.16 0.97
C LEU A 111 13.67 -3.11 2.10
N ILE A 112 14.15 -4.31 1.77
CA ILE A 112 14.74 -5.27 2.72
C ILE A 112 16.06 -5.78 2.15
N THR A 113 16.96 -6.22 3.03
CA THR A 113 18.19 -6.93 2.64
C THR A 113 18.05 -8.41 2.95
N MET A 114 18.67 -9.27 2.13
CA MET A 114 18.77 -10.70 2.46
C MET A 114 19.67 -10.86 3.68
N THR A 115 19.09 -11.14 4.84
CA THR A 115 19.88 -11.53 6.01
C THR A 115 20.37 -12.96 5.80
N THR A 116 21.63 -13.14 5.40
CA THR A 116 22.32 -14.43 5.54
C THR A 116 22.45 -14.72 7.03
N LYS A 117 21.53 -15.50 7.61
CA LYS A 117 21.76 -16.11 8.92
C LYS A 117 22.93 -17.07 8.76
N ASN A 118 24.10 -16.64 9.22
CA ASN A 118 25.27 -17.50 9.35
C ASN A 118 25.04 -18.40 10.57
N THR A 119 24.42 -19.56 10.37
CA THR A 119 24.38 -20.62 11.38
C THR A 119 25.71 -21.36 11.34
N TYR A 120 26.70 -20.85 12.06
CA TYR A 120 27.75 -21.70 12.63
C TYR A 120 27.46 -21.83 14.11
N ASN A 121 26.82 -22.95 14.45
CA ASN A 121 26.91 -23.52 15.76
C ASN A 121 28.37 -23.98 15.95
N THR A 122 29.04 -23.49 16.98
CA THR A 122 30.08 -24.27 17.65
C THR A 122 29.82 -24.18 19.14
N GLU A 123 29.28 -25.27 19.68
CA GLU A 123 29.62 -25.73 21.01
C GLU A 123 31.14 -25.62 21.20
N THR A 124 31.61 -24.94 22.24
CA THR A 124 32.79 -25.40 22.97
C THR A 124 32.76 -24.85 24.41
N ASP A 125 32.61 -25.81 25.33
CA ASP A 125 33.01 -25.85 26.73
C ASP A 125 33.76 -24.65 27.33
N TYR A 126 33.15 -24.06 28.35
CA TYR A 126 33.85 -23.23 29.34
C TYR A 126 34.45 -24.15 30.42
N PHE A 127 35.77 -24.28 30.40
CA PHE A 127 36.56 -24.32 31.63
C PHE A 127 36.74 -22.90 32.17
#